data_AF-A0A2C6MCK0-F1
#
_entry.id   AF-A0A2C6MCK0-F1
#
_cell.length_a   1.000
_cell.length_b   1.000
_cell.length_c   1.000
_cell.angle_alpha   90.00
_cell.angle_beta   90.00
_cell.angle_gamma   90.00
#
_symmetry.space_group_name_H-M   'P 1'
#
loop_
_entity.id
_entity.type
_entity.pdbx_description
1 polymer ?
#
loop_
_entity_poly.entity_id
_entity_poly.type
_entity_poly.pdbx_seq_one_letter_code
_entity_poly.pdbx_strand_id
1 'polypeptide(L)'
;MESLFFNLLQVLNELNDKLAEMLKATEKHNLALRNNDIEAIKEAVKELENVSAGAKFLDKKREEIQYTLEQKLQLPKGATLSETISYAPEQLSKDLHTAAQSLRETTNTINDMVQLSKILAKQALNFNDVLLKVMKPAQSTYNPAGKTAANQQSASLLNKTV
;
A
#
# COMPACT_ATOMS: atom_id res chain seq x y z
N MET A 1 -10.09 27.03 -22.58
CA MET A 1 -10.37 25.60 -22.33
C MET A 1 -9.09 24.79 -22.27
N GLU A 2 -8.12 25.06 -23.16
CA GLU A 2 -6.79 24.42 -23.15
C GLU A 2 -6.04 24.55 -21.82
N SER A 3 -6.12 25.70 -21.13
CA SER A 3 -5.49 25.88 -19.81
C SER A 3 -6.03 24.91 -18.73
N LEU A 4 -7.29 24.48 -18.80
CA LEU A 4 -7.83 23.51 -17.82
C LEU A 4 -7.32 22.09 -18.09
N PHE A 5 -7.21 21.70 -19.36
CA PHE A 5 -6.59 20.42 -19.74
C PHE A 5 -5.09 20.39 -19.43
N PHE A 6 -4.39 21.51 -19.60
CA PHE A 6 -2.99 21.65 -19.21
C PHE A 6 -2.82 21.55 -17.68
N ASN A 7 -3.67 22.21 -16.90
CA ASN A 7 -3.65 22.09 -15.44
C ASN A 7 -3.96 20.65 -14.98
N LEU A 8 -4.88 19.96 -15.65
CA LEU A 8 -5.18 18.55 -15.38
C LEU A 8 -3.95 17.67 -15.66
N LEU A 9 -3.27 17.88 -16.79
CA LEU A 9 -2.05 17.15 -17.15
C LEU A 9 -0.94 17.39 -16.11
N GLN A 10 -0.75 18.63 -15.67
CA GLN A 10 0.23 18.96 -14.64
C GLN A 10 -0.09 18.26 -13.32
N VAL A 11 -1.35 18.29 -12.87
CA VAL A 11 -1.77 17.60 -11.65
C VAL A 11 -1.58 16.08 -11.77
N LEU A 12 -1.88 15.49 -12.92
CA LEU A 12 -1.66 14.05 -13.15
C LEU A 12 -0.16 13.68 -13.12
N ASN A 13 0.71 14.53 -13.67
CA ASN A 13 2.15 14.32 -13.61
C ASN A 13 2.69 14.46 -12.18
N GLU A 14 2.27 15.50 -11.44
CA GLU A 14 2.61 15.67 -10.03
C GLU A 14 2.12 14.49 -9.17
N LEU A 15 0.94 13.94 -9.50
CA LEU A 15 0.39 12.77 -8.82
C LEU A 15 1.22 11.51 -9.14
N ASN A 16 1.65 11.33 -10.39
CA ASN A 16 2.56 10.25 -10.77
C ASN A 16 3.90 10.33 -10.02
N ASP A 17 4.49 11.52 -9.90
CA ASP A 17 5.72 11.71 -9.14
C ASP A 17 5.53 11.35 -7.67
N LYS A 18 4.39 11.73 -7.07
CA LYS A 18 4.03 11.34 -5.70
C LYS A 18 3.78 9.86 -5.53
N LEU A 19 3.19 9.18 -6.51
CA LEU A 19 3.05 7.73 -6.48
C LEU A 19 4.42 7.04 -6.62
N ALA A 20 5.33 7.57 -7.43
CA ALA A 20 6.70 7.05 -7.51
C ALA A 20 7.46 7.23 -6.19
N GLU A 21 7.29 8.35 -5.49
CA GLU A 21 7.79 8.54 -4.12
C GLU A 21 7.18 7.52 -3.15
N MET A 22 5.87 7.27 -3.25
CA MET A 22 5.16 6.28 -2.41
C MET A 22 5.68 4.86 -2.67
N LEU A 23 5.97 4.52 -3.92
CA LEU A 23 6.54 3.23 -4.30
C LEU A 23 7.91 3.04 -3.63
N LYS A 24 8.81 4.02 -3.72
CA LYS A 24 10.12 3.98 -3.06
C LYS A 24 10.01 3.86 -1.54
N ALA A 25 9.09 4.60 -0.91
CA ALA A 25 8.85 4.49 0.52
C ALA A 25 8.31 3.10 0.91
N THR A 26 7.47 2.49 0.06
CA THR A 26 6.95 1.13 0.24
C THR A 26 8.05 0.08 0.09
N GLU A 27 8.98 0.25 -0.86
CA GLU A 27 10.16 -0.60 -1.00
C GLU A 27 11.08 -0.53 0.23
N LYS A 28 11.35 0.69 0.74
CA LYS A 28 12.09 0.88 1.99
C LYS A 28 11.40 0.18 3.16
N HIS A 29 10.08 0.33 3.28
CA HIS A 29 9.29 -0.33 4.32
C HIS A 29 9.40 -1.87 4.22
N ASN A 30 9.31 -2.43 3.01
CA ASN A 30 9.51 -3.87 2.78
C ASN A 30 10.92 -4.35 3.15
N LEU A 31 11.94 -3.57 2.83
CA LEU A 31 13.33 -3.88 3.20
C LEU A 31 13.52 -3.84 4.72
N ALA A 32 12.95 -2.83 5.39
CA ALA A 32 12.98 -2.71 6.85
C ALA A 32 12.25 -3.89 7.52
N LEU A 33 11.10 -4.32 6.98
CA LEU A 33 10.39 -5.53 7.44
C LEU A 33 11.25 -6.80 7.30
N ARG A 34 11.96 -6.96 6.18
CA ARG A 34 12.86 -8.11 5.97
C ARG A 34 14.02 -8.14 6.96
N ASN A 35 14.54 -6.97 7.33
CA ASN A 35 15.65 -6.83 8.27
C ASN A 35 15.20 -6.76 9.74
N ASN A 36 13.88 -6.74 9.99
CA ASN A 36 13.26 -6.60 11.31
C ASN A 36 13.74 -5.34 12.06
N ASP A 37 14.00 -4.26 11.31
CA ASP A 37 14.44 -2.98 11.86
C ASP A 37 13.23 -2.10 12.20
N ILE A 38 12.88 -2.09 13.49
CA ILE A 38 11.70 -1.40 14.01
C ILE A 38 11.77 0.12 13.80
N GLU A 39 12.96 0.73 13.88
CA GLU A 39 13.09 2.17 13.70
C GLU A 39 12.97 2.56 12.22
N ALA A 40 13.58 1.77 11.33
CA ALA A 40 13.42 1.97 9.88
C ALA A 40 11.96 1.71 9.41
N ILE A 41 11.24 0.76 10.03
CA ILE A 41 9.81 0.56 9.77
C ILE A 41 9.01 1.81 10.13
N LYS A 42 9.21 2.38 11.32
CA LYS A 42 8.51 3.59 11.77
C LYS A 42 8.80 4.78 10.87
N GLU A 43 10.06 4.97 10.48
CA GLU A 43 10.46 6.05 9.58
C GLU A 43 9.80 5.90 8.20
N ALA A 44 9.82 4.70 7.62
CA ALA A 44 9.19 4.43 6.33
C ALA A 44 7.66 4.60 6.39
N VAL A 45 7.01 4.24 7.50
CA VAL A 45 5.57 4.51 7.71
C VAL A 45 5.28 6.00 7.76
N LYS A 46 6.11 6.78 8.44
CA LYS A 46 5.96 8.24 8.50
C LYS A 46 6.18 8.90 7.13
N GLU A 47 7.15 8.43 6.35
CA GLU A 47 7.32 8.85 4.96
C GLU A 47 6.06 8.54 4.13
N LEU A 48 5.50 7.33 4.27
CA LEU A 48 4.27 6.93 3.56
C LEU A 48 3.06 7.78 3.94
N GLU A 49 2.89 8.13 5.21
CA GLU A 49 1.79 9.00 5.67
C GLU A 49 1.89 10.40 5.04
N ASN A 50 3.10 10.98 5.00
CA ASN A 50 3.34 12.28 4.38
C ASN A 50 3.06 12.28 2.88
N VAL A 51 3.55 11.26 2.16
CA VAL A 51 3.32 11.12 0.72
C VAL A 51 1.83 10.85 0.44
N SER A 52 1.15 10.06 1.27
CA SER A 52 -0.29 9.80 1.15
C SER A 52 -1.13 11.06 1.32
N ALA A 53 -0.78 11.92 2.28
CA ALA A 53 -1.44 13.21 2.45
C ALA A 53 -1.28 14.11 1.22
N GLY A 54 -0.07 14.16 0.64
CA GLY A 54 0.22 14.89 -0.59
C GLY A 54 -0.56 14.34 -1.79
N ALA A 55 -0.62 13.02 -1.95
CA ALA A 55 -1.38 12.37 -3.02
C ALA A 55 -2.88 12.66 -2.91
N LYS A 56 -3.47 12.61 -1.70
CA LYS A 56 -4.89 12.96 -1.47
C LYS A 56 -5.20 14.40 -1.84
N PHE A 57 -4.29 15.33 -1.54
CA PHE A 57 -4.46 16.74 -1.90
C PHE A 57 -4.47 16.94 -3.43
N LEU A 58 -3.55 16.28 -4.14
CA LEU A 58 -3.51 16.32 -5.61
C LEU A 58 -4.72 15.64 -6.23
N ASP A 59 -5.21 14.56 -5.63
CA ASP A 59 -6.40 13.87 -6.11
C ASP A 59 -7.66 14.75 -5.99
N LYS A 60 -7.79 15.47 -4.87
CA LYS A 60 -8.85 16.46 -4.72
C LYS A 60 -8.76 17.59 -5.75
N LYS A 61 -7.55 18.09 -6.05
CA LYS A 61 -7.35 19.07 -7.13
C LYS A 61 -7.74 18.52 -8.49
N ARG A 62 -7.41 17.24 -8.78
CA ARG A 62 -7.82 16.54 -10.00
C ARG A 62 -9.34 16.53 -10.12
N GLU A 63 -10.04 16.16 -9.05
CA GLU A 63 -11.51 16.16 -9.00
C GLU A 63 -12.12 17.55 -9.21
N GLU A 64 -11.55 18.59 -8.59
CA GLU A 64 -12.02 19.97 -8.77
C GLU A 64 -11.86 20.46 -10.23
N ILE A 65 -10.73 20.14 -10.86
CA ILE A 65 -10.49 20.46 -12.28
C ILE A 65 -11.44 19.67 -13.18
N GLN A 66 -11.63 18.38 -12.90
CA GLN A 66 -12.53 17.51 -13.66
C GLN A 66 -13.98 17.98 -13.54
N TYR A 67 -14.44 18.34 -12.34
CA TYR A 67 -15.76 18.92 -12.13
C TYR A 67 -15.95 20.23 -12.91
N THR A 68 -14.93 21.09 -12.92
CA THR A 68 -14.95 22.33 -13.70
C THR A 68 -15.02 22.07 -15.21
N LEU A 69 -14.35 21.01 -15.68
CA LEU A 69 -14.42 20.57 -17.07
C LEU A 69 -15.78 19.97 -17.40
N GLU A 70 -16.36 19.13 -16.54
CA GLU A 70 -17.70 18.57 -16.69
C GLU A 70 -18.76 19.66 -16.85
N GLN A 71 -18.71 20.69 -15.99
CA GLN A 71 -19.64 21.82 -16.08
C GLN A 71 -19.49 22.61 -17.38
N LYS A 72 -18.26 22.81 -17.87
CA LYS A 72 -18.01 23.55 -19.12
C LYS A 72 -18.37 22.75 -20.37
N LEU A 73 -18.20 21.43 -20.33
CA LEU A 73 -18.48 20.51 -21.42
C LEU A 73 -19.93 19.98 -21.41
N GLN A 74 -20.72 20.36 -20.41
CA GLN A 74 -22.09 19.87 -20.20
C GLN A 74 -22.17 18.33 -20.12
N LEU A 75 -21.13 17.71 -19.54
CA LEU A 75 -21.08 16.27 -19.36
C LEU A 75 -21.94 15.85 -18.15
N PRO A 76 -22.45 14.61 -18.14
CA PRO A 76 -23.13 14.07 -16.96
C PRO A 76 -22.18 14.10 -15.74
N LYS A 77 -22.72 14.41 -14.56
CA LYS A 77 -21.94 14.50 -13.32
C LYS A 77 -21.26 13.15 -13.04
N GLY A 78 -19.94 13.19 -12.86
CA GLY A 78 -19.13 11.97 -12.67
C GLY A 78 -18.73 11.29 -13.96
N ALA A 79 -18.68 12.04 -15.07
CA ALA A 79 -18.09 11.56 -16.32
C ALA A 79 -16.66 11.09 -16.06
N THR A 80 -16.29 9.97 -16.65
CA THR A 80 -14.97 9.37 -16.42
C THR A 80 -13.86 10.25 -17.00
N LEU A 81 -12.64 10.10 -16.47
CA LEU A 81 -11.48 10.82 -16.99
C LEU A 81 -11.32 10.59 -18.51
N SER A 82 -11.59 9.36 -18.98
CA SER A 82 -11.54 8.97 -20.40
C SER A 82 -12.59 9.69 -21.26
N GLU A 83 -13.81 9.85 -20.76
CA GLU A 83 -14.87 10.63 -21.43
C GLU A 83 -14.49 12.11 -21.52
N THR A 84 -13.86 12.65 -20.46
CA THR A 84 -13.41 14.05 -20.43
C THR A 84 -12.23 14.30 -21.38
N ILE A 85 -11.31 13.34 -21.51
CA ILE A 85 -10.12 13.39 -22.40
C ILE A 85 -10.52 13.38 -23.89
N SER A 86 -11.68 12.83 -24.23
CA SER A 86 -12.20 12.77 -25.61
C SER A 86 -12.53 14.16 -26.18
N TYR A 87 -12.70 15.17 -25.33
CA TYR A 87 -12.95 16.57 -25.70
C TYR A 87 -11.68 17.44 -25.65
N ALA A 88 -10.53 16.85 -25.28
CA ALA A 88 -9.26 17.55 -25.24
C ALA A 88 -8.68 17.74 -26.65
N PRO A 89 -7.88 18.79 -26.90
CA PRO A 89 -7.11 18.93 -28.14
C PRO A 89 -6.25 17.69 -28.38
N GLU A 90 -6.10 17.27 -29.64
CA GLU A 90 -5.50 15.99 -30.04
C GLU A 90 -4.10 15.74 -29.44
N GLN A 91 -3.31 16.82 -29.28
CA GLN A 91 -1.99 16.79 -28.67
C GLN A 91 -2.04 16.52 -27.15
N LEU A 92 -2.93 17.21 -26.44
CA LEU A 92 -3.13 17.05 -24.98
C LEU A 92 -3.86 15.74 -24.64
N SER A 93 -4.72 15.24 -25.53
CA SER A 93 -5.47 14.00 -25.32
C SER A 93 -4.53 12.79 -25.19
N LYS A 94 -3.49 12.71 -26.03
CA LYS A 94 -2.47 11.65 -25.96
C LYS A 94 -1.66 11.70 -24.66
N ASP A 95 -1.23 12.90 -24.25
CA ASP A 95 -0.46 13.09 -23.03
C ASP A 95 -1.28 12.74 -21.79
N LEU A 96 -2.55 13.17 -21.75
CA LEU A 96 -3.49 12.82 -20.67
C LEU A 96 -3.77 11.33 -20.60
N HIS A 97 -3.94 10.65 -21.75
CA HIS A 97 -4.11 9.20 -21.77
C HIS A 97 -2.88 8.47 -21.24
N THR A 98 -1.69 8.89 -21.65
CA THR A 98 -0.42 8.31 -21.18
C THR A 98 -0.24 8.52 -19.68
N ALA A 99 -0.49 9.73 -19.19
CA ALA A 99 -0.39 10.05 -17.77
C ALA A 99 -1.40 9.24 -16.93
N ALA A 100 -2.65 9.12 -17.40
CA ALA A 100 -3.69 8.34 -16.72
C ALA A 100 -3.39 6.84 -16.70
N GLN A 101 -2.83 6.30 -17.78
CA GLN A 101 -2.40 4.90 -17.83
C GLN A 101 -1.25 4.63 -16.85
N SER A 102 -0.21 5.46 -16.88
CA SER A 102 0.92 5.39 -15.94
C SER A 102 0.47 5.44 -14.47
N LEU A 103 -0.50 6.30 -14.17
CA LEU A 103 -1.07 6.44 -12.84
C LEU A 103 -1.80 5.17 -12.38
N ARG A 104 -2.55 4.54 -13.29
CA ARG A 104 -3.23 3.27 -13.03
C ARG A 104 -2.24 2.13 -12.80
N GLU A 105 -1.20 2.03 -13.63
CA GLU A 105 -0.15 1.02 -13.50
C GLU A 105 0.62 1.17 -12.17
N THR A 106 1.00 2.40 -11.83
CA THR A 106 1.71 2.69 -10.58
C THR A 106 0.84 2.41 -9.36
N THR A 107 -0.44 2.77 -9.41
CA THR A 107 -1.40 2.47 -8.32
C THR A 107 -1.60 0.98 -8.11
N ASN A 108 -1.72 0.21 -9.20
CA ASN A 108 -1.81 -1.25 -9.11
C ASN A 108 -0.55 -1.84 -8.47
N THR A 109 0.62 -1.38 -8.88
CA THR A 109 1.91 -1.83 -8.33
C THR A 109 2.03 -1.55 -6.83
N ILE A 110 1.61 -0.36 -6.39
CA ILE A 110 1.58 -0.01 -4.96
C ILE A 110 0.61 -0.92 -4.20
N ASN A 111 -0.59 -1.17 -4.75
CA ASN A 111 -1.57 -2.04 -4.11
C ASN A 111 -1.04 -3.48 -3.95
N ASP A 112 -0.36 -4.01 -4.97
CA ASP A 112 0.27 -5.33 -4.91
C ASP A 112 1.38 -5.37 -3.83
N MET A 113 2.20 -4.32 -3.73
CA MET A 113 3.23 -4.22 -2.69
C MET A 113 2.65 -4.08 -1.27
N VAL A 114 1.53 -3.37 -1.12
CA VAL A 114 0.83 -3.25 0.18
C VAL A 114 0.24 -4.60 0.59
N GLN A 115 -0.35 -5.36 -0.35
CA GLN A 115 -0.83 -6.71 -0.08
C GLN A 115 0.31 -7.62 0.38
N LEU A 116 1.46 -7.56 -0.30
CA LEU A 116 2.65 -8.32 0.07
C LEU A 116 3.15 -7.94 1.47
N SER A 117 3.23 -6.64 1.77
CA SER A 117 3.62 -6.12 3.09
C SER A 117 2.69 -6.63 4.21
N LYS A 118 1.38 -6.69 3.95
CA LYS A 118 0.38 -7.22 4.89
C LYS A 118 0.58 -8.71 5.18
N ILE A 119 0.92 -9.49 4.15
CA ILE A 119 1.22 -10.92 4.29
C ILE A 119 2.49 -11.11 5.13
N LEU A 120 3.56 -10.37 4.83
CA LEU A 120 4.82 -10.42 5.59
C LEU A 120 4.62 -10.05 7.06
N ALA A 121 3.89 -8.97 7.34
CA ALA A 121 3.57 -8.55 8.71
C ALA A 121 2.78 -9.64 9.47
N LYS A 122 1.80 -10.27 8.81
CA LYS A 122 1.02 -11.37 9.40
C LYS A 122 1.89 -12.60 9.70
N GLN A 123 2.81 -12.94 8.80
CA GLN A 123 3.74 -14.05 9.00
C GLN A 123 4.73 -13.78 10.13
N ALA A 124 5.26 -12.55 10.23
CA ALA A 124 6.13 -12.14 11.32
C ALA A 124 5.42 -12.23 12.69
N LEU A 125 4.16 -11.80 12.78
CA LEU A 125 3.35 -11.94 13.99
C LEU A 125 3.10 -13.41 14.35
N ASN A 126 2.72 -14.25 13.37
CA ASN A 126 2.52 -15.67 13.60
C ASN A 126 3.80 -16.37 14.09
N PHE A 127 4.95 -16.02 13.50
CA PHE A 127 6.24 -16.55 13.92
C PHE A 127 6.58 -16.13 15.35
N ASN A 128 6.38 -14.84 15.68
CA ASN A 128 6.56 -14.33 17.05
C ASN A 128 5.62 -15.02 18.05
N ASP A 129 4.36 -15.27 17.69
CA ASP A 129 3.40 -15.99 18.54
C ASP A 129 3.82 -17.45 18.77
N VAL A 130 4.33 -18.13 17.73
CA VAL A 130 4.87 -19.50 17.86
C VAL A 130 6.09 -19.50 18.76
N LEU A 131 7.03 -18.57 18.56
CA LEU A 131 8.21 -18.41 19.42
C LEU A 131 7.84 -18.13 20.86
N LEU A 132 6.89 -17.22 21.11
CA LEU A 132 6.38 -16.92 22.44
C LEU A 132 5.68 -18.13 23.07
N LYS A 133 4.96 -18.96 22.30
CA LYS A 133 4.37 -20.21 22.81
C LYS A 133 5.42 -21.26 23.16
N VAL A 134 6.51 -21.34 22.41
CA VAL A 134 7.63 -22.25 22.66
C VAL A 134 8.49 -21.76 23.84
N MET A 135 8.71 -20.45 23.94
CA MET A 135 9.53 -19.84 24.99
C MET A 135 8.77 -19.58 26.30
N LYS A 136 7.44 -19.55 26.29
CA LYS A 136 6.66 -19.56 27.53
C LYS A 136 6.80 -20.94 28.15
N PRO A 137 7.49 -21.10 29.30
CA PRO A 137 7.41 -22.35 30.03
C PRO A 137 5.94 -22.58 30.35
N ALA A 138 5.41 -23.75 30.01
CA ALA A 138 4.16 -24.21 30.59
C ALA A 138 4.32 -24.05 32.10
N GLN A 139 3.49 -23.23 32.74
CA GLN A 139 3.53 -23.10 34.19
C GLN A 139 3.34 -24.50 34.75
N SER A 140 4.44 -25.11 35.20
CA SER A 140 4.42 -26.31 36.00
C SER A 140 3.96 -25.87 37.38
N THR A 141 2.66 -25.59 37.48
CA THR A 141 2.02 -25.29 38.74
C THR A 141 2.02 -26.59 39.52
N TYR A 142 2.69 -26.61 40.67
CA TYR A 142 2.61 -27.69 41.63
C TYR A 142 1.14 -28.04 41.86
N ASN A 143 0.74 -29.25 41.48
CA ASN A 143 -0.54 -29.82 41.88
C ASN A 143 -0.49 -29.99 43.42
N PRO A 144 -1.56 -29.72 44.20
CA PRO A 144 -1.54 -29.81 45.67
C PRO A 144 -1.27 -31.22 46.22
N ALA A 145 -1.06 -32.22 45.35
CA ALA A 145 -0.71 -33.60 45.69
C ALA A 145 0.80 -33.94 45.52
N GLY A 146 1.67 -32.97 45.21
CA GLY A 146 3.13 -33.18 45.22
C GLY A 146 3.64 -34.24 44.23
N LYS A 147 2.95 -34.45 43.10
CA LYS A 147 3.41 -35.34 42.02
C LYS A 147 3.65 -34.54 40.76
N THR A 148 4.86 -34.62 40.22
CA THR A 148 5.16 -34.15 38.87
C THR A 148 4.48 -35.08 37.87
N ALA A 149 3.49 -34.56 37.14
CA ALA A 149 3.03 -35.24 35.94
C ALA A 149 4.14 -35.07 34.88
N ALA A 150 5.07 -36.03 34.82
CA ALA A 150 5.87 -36.22 33.63
C ALA A 150 4.91 -36.61 32.50
N ASN A 151 4.34 -35.61 31.83
CA ASN A 151 3.49 -35.88 30.69
C ASN A 151 4.41 -36.20 29.51
N GLN A 152 4.60 -37.50 29.29
CA GLN A 152 5.10 -38.06 28.06
C GLN A 152 4.20 -37.57 26.92
N GLN A 153 4.64 -36.55 26.20
CA GLN A 153 4.24 -36.36 24.80
C GLN A 153 5.48 -36.00 24.01
N SER A 154 6.11 -37.05 23.48
CA SER A 154 7.06 -36.98 22.38
C SER A 154 6.36 -36.33 21.19
N ALA A 155 6.47 -35.01 21.05
CA ALA A 155 6.13 -34.34 19.81
C ALA A 155 7.17 -34.75 18.76
N SER A 156 6.87 -35.82 18.03
CA SER A 156 7.56 -36.17 16.79
C SER A 156 7.29 -35.05 15.77
N LEU A 157 8.11 -34.00 15.79
CA LEU A 157 8.06 -32.87 14.85
C LEU A 157 8.95 -33.09 13.62
N LEU A 158 9.31 -34.33 13.31
CA LEU A 158 9.96 -34.69 12.05
C LEU A 158 9.02 -35.58 11.24
N ASN A 159 8.09 -34.95 10.51
CA ASN A 159 7.64 -35.53 9.24
C ASN A 159 8.81 -35.44 8.27
N LYS A 160 9.65 -36.49 8.27
CA LYS A 160 10.49 -36.84 7.14
C LYS A 160 9.59 -37.54 6.12
N THR A 161 9.13 -36.79 5.12
CA THR A 161 8.67 -37.39 3.87
C THR A 161 9.36 -36.65 2.75
N VAL A 162 10.25 -37.40 2.09
CA VAL A 162 10.75 -37.16 0.73
C VAL A 162 9.65 -37.58 -0.24
#